data_AF-A0A257AXI1-F1
#
_entry.id   AF-A0A257AXI1-F1
#
_cell.length_a   1.000
_cell.length_b   1.000
_cell.length_c   1.000
_cell.angle_alpha   90.00
_cell.angle_beta   90.00
_cell.angle_gamma   90.00
#
_symmetry.space_group_name_H-M   'P 1'
#
loop_
_entity.id
_entity.type
_entity.pdbx_description
1 polymer ?
#
loop_
_entity_poly.entity_id
_entity_poly.type
_entity_poly.pdbx_seq_one_letter_code
_entity_poly.pdbx_strand_id
1 'polypeptide(L)'
;MIDDGLIELSVTAIHGSDVECLILNGGILGERKGINLPSIPTSLPSMTDKDRDDLRFGIEQGVDYVALSFVRSAEDCRQCKSYIAELGAMTPLIAKIEKPEALSHLDEILDIVEGVMVARGDLGVEAETERVPIFQKEIIRHANRKGRIVITATQMLQSMVDNPRPTRAEASDVANAILDGTDAVMLSAESAAGKYPVESVRTMRRIVDYTEDAFAGQQSWRAGAGKFLNLQGSSSLRALSEAAVFAAENVGARVIAVFTEGGKMARALALLRPKQRIAAITADAGIYQQLSAVWGIEPLLMPNPSDMSELFANGTEMLLRLGWVERGERLVVLAGKIKGLPVSNLVHLQRVGE
;
A
#
# COMPACT_ATOMS: atom_id res chain seq x y z
N MET A 1 -13.55 -12.32 23.58
CA MET A 1 -14.53 -11.37 23.02
C MET A 1 -15.28 -12.03 21.87
N ILE A 2 -16.51 -11.61 21.60
CA ILE A 2 -17.38 -12.16 20.54
C ILE A 2 -17.98 -11.00 19.73
N ASP A 3 -18.18 -11.22 18.43
CA ASP A 3 -18.79 -10.27 17.48
C ASP A 3 -18.04 -8.94 17.42
N ASP A 4 -16.77 -8.99 16.96
CA ASP A 4 -15.88 -7.84 16.81
C ASP A 4 -15.75 -6.99 18.09
N GLY A 5 -15.68 -7.65 19.24
CA GLY A 5 -15.54 -6.99 20.54
C GLY A 5 -16.85 -6.52 21.18
N LEU A 6 -18.00 -6.69 20.50
CA LEU A 6 -19.30 -6.23 21.01
C LEU A 6 -19.68 -6.92 22.34
N ILE A 7 -19.41 -8.22 22.45
CA ILE A 7 -19.70 -9.02 23.65
C ILE A 7 -18.37 -9.39 24.33
N GLU A 8 -18.24 -9.04 25.60
CA GLU A 8 -17.04 -9.29 26.40
C GLU A 8 -17.30 -10.32 27.48
N LEU A 9 -16.38 -11.27 27.60
CA LEU A 9 -16.42 -12.40 28.51
C LEU A 9 -15.11 -12.48 29.29
N SER A 10 -15.17 -12.84 30.57
CA SER A 10 -14.02 -13.18 31.39
C SER A 10 -14.09 -14.64 31.82
N VAL A 11 -13.01 -15.39 31.64
CA VAL A 11 -12.95 -16.82 32.01
C VAL A 11 -12.95 -16.95 33.54
N THR A 12 -13.87 -17.74 34.08
CA THR A 12 -13.98 -18.02 35.51
C THR A 12 -13.49 -19.42 35.87
N ALA A 13 -13.71 -20.41 35.00
CA ALA A 13 -13.27 -21.79 35.20
C ALA A 13 -13.13 -22.54 33.86
N ILE A 14 -12.37 -23.64 33.86
CA ILE A 14 -12.25 -24.56 32.72
C ILE A 14 -12.71 -25.95 33.18
N HIS A 15 -13.69 -26.51 32.49
CA HIS A 15 -14.30 -27.80 32.80
C HIS A 15 -14.16 -28.74 31.59
N GLY A 16 -13.02 -29.44 31.49
CA GLY A 16 -12.76 -30.32 30.35
C GLY A 16 -12.66 -29.51 29.04
N SER A 17 -13.62 -29.70 28.13
CA SER A 17 -13.73 -28.96 26.86
C SER A 17 -14.48 -27.63 26.99
N ASP A 18 -15.15 -27.39 28.11
CA ASP A 18 -16.04 -26.25 28.28
C ASP A 18 -15.33 -25.15 29.07
N VAL A 19 -15.43 -23.91 28.59
CA VAL A 19 -14.88 -22.74 29.25
C VAL A 19 -16.03 -21.97 29.88
N GLU A 20 -16.04 -21.92 31.22
CA GLU A 20 -17.01 -21.13 31.96
C GLU A 20 -16.57 -19.67 31.97
N CYS A 21 -17.49 -18.78 31.58
CA CYS A 21 -17.21 -17.36 31.46
C CYS A 21 -18.29 -16.52 32.14
N LEU A 22 -17.86 -15.41 32.75
CA LEU A 22 -18.74 -14.32 33.17
C LEU A 22 -18.89 -13.30 32.04
N ILE A 23 -20.12 -12.89 31.75
CA ILE A 23 -20.40 -11.81 30.79
C ILE A 23 -20.06 -10.47 31.47
N LEU A 24 -19.09 -9.75 30.91
CA LEU A 24 -18.73 -8.41 31.34
C LEU A 24 -19.54 -7.36 30.58
N ASN A 25 -19.65 -7.53 29.26
CA ASN A 25 -20.47 -6.70 28.40
C ASN A 25 -21.36 -7.59 27.52
N GLY A 26 -22.67 -7.42 27.65
CA GLY A 26 -23.67 -8.24 26.96
C GLY A 26 -24.12 -7.66 25.62
N GLY A 27 -24.86 -8.46 24.86
CA GLY A 27 -25.42 -8.06 23.57
C GLY A 27 -26.23 -9.18 22.94
N ILE A 28 -26.81 -8.90 21.77
CA ILE A 28 -27.49 -9.92 20.97
C ILE A 28 -26.41 -10.73 20.24
N LEU A 29 -26.34 -12.03 20.51
CA LEU A 29 -25.46 -12.94 19.80
C LEU A 29 -26.18 -13.56 18.60
N GLY A 30 -25.72 -13.20 17.40
CA GLY A 30 -26.17 -13.84 16.15
C GLY A 30 -25.45 -15.16 15.86
N GLU A 31 -25.78 -15.78 14.73
CA GLU A 31 -25.09 -17.00 14.28
C GLU A 31 -23.71 -16.69 13.70
N ARG A 32 -22.77 -17.64 13.85
CA ARG A 32 -21.43 -17.63 13.22
C ARG A 32 -20.62 -16.35 13.46
N LYS A 33 -20.76 -15.74 14.65
CA LYS A 33 -19.98 -14.57 15.05
C LYS A 33 -18.53 -14.95 15.37
N GLY A 34 -17.60 -14.05 15.02
CA GLY A 34 -16.18 -14.21 15.30
C GLY A 34 -15.89 -14.24 16.80
N ILE A 35 -14.82 -14.94 17.18
CA ILE A 35 -14.30 -14.98 18.55
C ILE A 35 -12.86 -14.47 18.50
N ASN A 36 -12.56 -13.53 19.39
CA ASN A 36 -11.23 -12.97 19.57
C ASN A 36 -10.73 -13.33 20.98
N LEU A 37 -9.45 -13.69 21.07
CA LEU A 37 -8.78 -14.06 22.32
C LEU A 37 -7.59 -13.09 22.55
N PRO A 38 -7.86 -11.83 22.97
CA PRO A 38 -6.80 -10.85 23.16
C PRO A 38 -5.76 -11.35 24.16
N SER A 39 -4.49 -11.04 23.92
CA SER A 39 -3.35 -11.41 24.78
C SER A 39 -3.10 -12.91 24.96
N ILE A 40 -3.80 -13.79 24.23
CA ILE A 40 -3.56 -15.23 24.25
C ILE A 40 -2.90 -15.64 22.93
N PRO A 41 -1.65 -16.15 22.96
CA PRO A 41 -1.02 -16.72 21.77
C PRO A 41 -1.88 -17.85 21.20
N THR A 42 -2.42 -17.65 20.00
CA THR A 42 -3.16 -18.69 19.29
C THR A 42 -2.18 -19.65 18.63
N SER A 43 -2.37 -20.96 18.82
CA SER A 43 -1.57 -22.00 18.15
C SER A 43 -1.96 -22.23 16.69
N LEU A 44 -2.86 -21.39 16.15
CA LEU A 44 -3.33 -21.52 14.78
C LEU A 44 -2.19 -21.26 13.80
N PRO A 45 -2.09 -22.07 12.73
CA PRO A 45 -1.13 -21.83 11.66
C PRO A 45 -1.41 -20.49 10.97
N SER A 46 -0.39 -19.91 10.35
CA SER A 46 -0.48 -18.69 9.55
C SER A 46 -1.39 -18.82 8.32
N MET A 47 -1.52 -20.04 7.80
CA MET A 47 -2.40 -20.39 6.69
C MET A 47 -3.12 -21.69 7.02
N THR A 48 -4.44 -21.68 6.89
CA THR A 48 -5.26 -22.89 6.93
C THR A 48 -5.18 -23.66 5.60
N ASP A 49 -5.69 -24.89 5.56
CA ASP A 49 -5.78 -25.66 4.31
C ASP A 49 -6.61 -24.92 3.26
N LYS A 50 -7.69 -24.25 3.70
CA LYS A 50 -8.50 -23.38 2.85
C LYS A 50 -7.68 -22.21 2.29
N ASP A 51 -6.88 -21.53 3.11
CA ASP A 51 -6.06 -20.40 2.65
C ASP A 51 -5.04 -20.85 1.59
N ARG A 52 -4.49 -22.07 1.73
CA ARG A 52 -3.59 -22.65 0.72
C ARG A 52 -4.32 -22.91 -0.59
N ASP A 53 -5.54 -23.43 -0.54
CA ASP A 53 -6.35 -23.66 -1.73
C ASP A 53 -6.77 -22.36 -2.42
N ASP A 54 -7.20 -21.36 -1.65
CA ASP A 54 -7.55 -20.03 -2.16
C ASP A 54 -6.32 -19.32 -2.76
N LEU A 55 -5.15 -19.45 -2.12
CA LEU A 55 -3.89 -18.92 -2.62
C LEU A 55 -3.49 -19.59 -3.94
N ARG A 56 -3.57 -20.92 -4.03
CA ARG A 56 -3.33 -21.64 -5.30
C ARG A 56 -4.22 -21.10 -6.41
N PHE A 57 -5.52 -20.99 -6.14
CA PHE A 57 -6.48 -20.43 -7.09
C PHE A 57 -6.11 -19.01 -7.52
N GLY A 58 -5.77 -18.13 -6.57
CA GLY A 58 -5.36 -16.76 -6.86
C GLY A 58 -4.12 -16.69 -7.76
N ILE A 59 -3.10 -17.52 -7.49
CA ILE A 59 -1.90 -17.60 -8.32
C ILE A 59 -2.24 -18.07 -9.74
N GLU A 60 -3.10 -19.09 -9.89
CA GLU A 60 -3.56 -19.56 -11.20
C GLU A 60 -4.34 -18.48 -11.99
N GLN A 61 -5.06 -17.59 -11.30
CA GLN A 61 -5.74 -16.45 -11.91
C GLN A 61 -4.83 -15.25 -12.18
N GLY A 62 -3.56 -15.30 -11.76
CA GLY A 62 -2.59 -14.22 -11.97
C GLY A 62 -2.87 -12.97 -11.13
N VAL A 63 -3.30 -13.13 -9.87
CA VAL A 63 -3.50 -11.99 -8.97
C VAL A 63 -2.21 -11.19 -8.75
N ASP A 64 -2.34 -9.87 -8.70
CA ASP A 64 -1.20 -8.94 -8.61
C ASP A 64 -0.62 -8.82 -7.19
N TYR A 65 -1.43 -9.10 -6.18
CA TYR A 65 -1.07 -9.06 -4.76
C TYR A 65 -1.79 -10.17 -4.00
N VAL A 66 -1.13 -10.69 -2.96
CA VAL A 66 -1.73 -11.57 -1.95
C VAL A 66 -1.70 -10.84 -0.61
N ALA A 67 -2.83 -10.77 0.09
CA ALA A 67 -2.90 -10.21 1.44
C ALA A 67 -3.04 -11.32 2.48
N LEU A 68 -2.03 -11.50 3.34
CA LEU A 68 -2.03 -12.53 4.39
C LEU A 68 -2.65 -11.98 5.67
N SER A 69 -3.70 -12.64 6.16
CA SER A 69 -4.40 -12.28 7.40
C SER A 69 -3.66 -12.77 8.65
N PHE A 70 -3.94 -12.15 9.79
CA PHE A 70 -3.44 -12.52 11.12
C PHE A 70 -1.92 -12.72 11.20
N VAL A 71 -1.16 -11.92 10.44
CA VAL A 71 0.31 -11.95 10.52
C VAL A 71 0.74 -11.53 11.91
N ARG A 72 1.60 -12.34 12.55
CA ARG A 72 2.16 -12.09 13.88
C ARG A 72 3.68 -11.95 13.82
N SER A 73 4.31 -12.60 12.84
CA SER A 73 5.76 -12.69 12.75
C SER A 73 6.26 -12.70 11.30
N ALA A 74 7.55 -12.47 11.17
CA ALA A 74 8.29 -12.67 9.93
C ALA A 74 8.13 -14.10 9.37
N GLU A 75 8.02 -15.10 10.24
CA GLU A 75 7.93 -16.50 9.82
C GLU A 75 6.62 -16.83 9.11
N ASP A 76 5.50 -16.24 9.56
CA ASP A 76 4.20 -16.35 8.87
C ASP A 76 4.34 -15.91 7.39
N CYS A 77 5.07 -14.82 7.17
CA CYS A 77 5.33 -14.28 5.83
C CYS A 77 6.27 -15.18 5.01
N ARG A 78 7.33 -15.75 5.62
CA ARG A 78 8.24 -16.67 4.92
C ARG A 78 7.52 -17.94 4.45
N GLN A 79 6.65 -18.49 5.29
CA GLN A 79 5.86 -19.68 4.95
C GLN A 79 4.93 -19.40 3.77
N CYS A 80 4.25 -18.26 3.76
CA CYS A 80 3.41 -17.85 2.63
C CYS A 80 4.23 -17.64 1.35
N LYS A 81 5.38 -16.94 1.42
CA LYS A 81 6.25 -16.75 0.24
C LYS A 81 6.87 -18.05 -0.27
N SER A 82 7.24 -18.99 0.61
CA SER A 82 7.70 -20.33 0.20
C SER A 82 6.62 -21.04 -0.60
N TYR A 83 5.38 -20.99 -0.11
CA TYR A 83 4.26 -21.63 -0.79
C TYR A 83 3.92 -20.96 -2.14
N ILE A 84 3.98 -19.62 -2.23
CA ILE A 84 3.86 -18.90 -3.51
C ILE A 84 4.96 -19.36 -4.51
N ALA A 85 6.20 -19.54 -4.02
CA ALA A 85 7.31 -20.00 -4.85
C ALA A 85 7.17 -21.48 -5.26
N GLU A 86 6.64 -22.35 -4.39
CA GLU A 86 6.31 -23.75 -4.70
C GLU A 86 5.26 -23.84 -5.82
N LEU A 87 4.34 -22.87 -5.90
CA LEU A 87 3.38 -22.72 -6.99
C LEU A 87 3.98 -22.10 -8.26
N GLY A 88 5.29 -21.80 -8.27
CA GLY A 88 6.00 -21.24 -9.42
C GLY A 88 5.77 -19.74 -9.66
N ALA A 89 5.28 -19.00 -8.65
CA ALA A 89 5.00 -17.58 -8.74
C ALA A 89 5.91 -16.74 -7.83
N MET A 90 5.89 -15.42 -8.06
CA MET A 90 6.62 -14.42 -7.28
C MET A 90 5.69 -13.27 -6.86
N THR A 91 4.40 -13.57 -6.68
CA THR A 91 3.37 -12.57 -6.38
C THR A 91 3.70 -11.80 -5.09
N PRO A 92 3.69 -10.46 -5.13
CA PRO A 92 3.91 -9.61 -3.96
C PRO A 92 2.99 -9.95 -2.78
N LEU A 93 3.57 -9.99 -1.58
CA LEU A 93 2.85 -10.25 -0.34
C LEU A 93 2.58 -8.93 0.41
N ILE A 94 1.34 -8.75 0.86
CA ILE A 94 0.90 -7.69 1.78
C ILE A 94 0.57 -8.33 3.12
N ALA A 95 1.28 -7.97 4.19
CA ALA A 95 0.95 -8.46 5.53
C ALA A 95 -0.17 -7.62 6.17
N LYS A 96 -1.28 -8.24 6.58
CA LYS A 96 -2.34 -7.56 7.33
C LYS A 96 -1.96 -7.51 8.81
N ILE A 97 -1.76 -6.29 9.31
CA ILE A 97 -1.40 -6.03 10.70
C ILE A 97 -2.69 -5.87 11.50
N GLU A 98 -3.14 -6.99 12.08
CA GLU A 98 -4.39 -7.13 12.84
C GLU A 98 -4.14 -7.41 14.32
N LYS A 99 -2.94 -7.88 14.64
CA LYS A 99 -2.54 -8.32 15.98
C LYS A 99 -1.50 -7.37 16.58
N PRO A 100 -1.65 -6.92 17.83
CA PRO A 100 -0.66 -6.07 18.49
C PRO A 100 0.73 -6.69 18.54
N GLU A 101 0.83 -8.02 18.65
CA GLU A 101 2.11 -8.74 18.64
C GLU A 101 2.90 -8.54 17.33
N ALA A 102 2.23 -8.28 16.21
CA ALA A 102 2.90 -8.02 14.94
C ALA A 102 3.71 -6.72 14.98
N LEU A 103 3.31 -5.73 15.80
CA LEU A 103 4.04 -4.47 15.91
C LEU A 103 5.44 -4.65 16.50
N SER A 104 5.62 -5.57 17.46
CA SER A 104 6.96 -5.84 18.01
C SER A 104 7.91 -6.51 17.02
N HIS A 105 7.39 -7.09 15.94
CA HIS A 105 8.15 -7.75 14.87
C HIS A 105 8.04 -7.02 13.52
N LEU A 106 7.54 -5.79 13.52
CA LEU A 106 7.14 -5.09 12.31
C LEU A 106 8.29 -4.91 11.31
N ASP A 107 9.48 -4.55 11.80
CA ASP A 107 10.64 -4.37 10.92
C ASP A 107 11.08 -5.68 10.26
N GLU A 108 11.01 -6.81 10.98
CA GLU A 108 11.34 -8.13 10.43
C GLU A 108 10.30 -8.60 9.40
N ILE A 109 9.02 -8.29 9.63
CA ILE A 109 7.93 -8.54 8.67
C ILE A 109 8.20 -7.72 7.40
N LEU A 110 8.47 -6.42 7.54
CA LEU A 110 8.73 -5.50 6.43
C LEU A 110 10.00 -5.85 5.64
N ASP A 111 10.93 -6.62 6.20
CA ASP A 111 12.09 -7.11 5.45
C ASP A 111 11.72 -8.22 4.44
N ILE A 112 10.58 -8.89 4.63
CA ILE A 112 10.13 -10.03 3.81
C ILE A 112 9.06 -9.65 2.79
N VAL A 113 8.13 -8.78 3.19
CA VAL A 113 6.93 -8.45 2.40
C VAL A 113 7.12 -7.24 1.50
N GLU A 114 6.28 -7.12 0.49
CA GLU A 114 6.26 -5.99 -0.45
C GLU A 114 5.40 -4.83 0.07
N GLY A 115 4.49 -5.10 1.01
CA GLY A 115 3.69 -4.08 1.67
C GLY A 115 2.98 -4.58 2.93
N VAL A 116 2.28 -3.66 3.58
CA VAL A 116 1.46 -3.93 4.77
C VAL A 116 0.08 -3.30 4.64
N MET A 117 -0.90 -3.90 5.30
CA MET A 117 -2.23 -3.35 5.44
C MET A 117 -2.50 -3.06 6.91
N VAL A 118 -2.88 -1.82 7.24
CA VAL A 118 -3.35 -1.44 8.57
C VAL A 118 -4.83 -1.81 8.67
N ALA A 119 -5.13 -2.96 9.26
CA ALA A 119 -6.49 -3.49 9.40
C ALA A 119 -7.10 -3.04 10.73
N ARG A 120 -7.67 -1.82 10.72
CA ARG A 120 -8.05 -1.08 11.94
C ARG A 120 -9.22 -1.70 12.69
N GLY A 121 -10.16 -2.31 11.98
CA GLY A 121 -11.28 -3.06 12.55
C GLY A 121 -10.77 -4.18 13.45
N ASP A 122 -10.01 -5.11 12.87
CA ASP A 122 -9.43 -6.24 13.61
C ASP A 122 -8.46 -5.76 14.72
N LEU A 123 -7.60 -4.79 14.42
CA LEU A 123 -6.67 -4.24 15.40
C LEU A 123 -7.38 -3.57 16.59
N GLY A 124 -8.53 -2.94 16.36
CA GLY A 124 -9.36 -2.33 17.41
C GLY A 124 -10.15 -3.33 18.25
N VAL A 125 -10.28 -4.58 17.81
CA VAL A 125 -10.81 -5.68 18.62
C VAL A 125 -9.72 -6.27 19.52
N GLU A 126 -8.47 -6.30 19.02
CA GLU A 126 -7.35 -6.94 19.70
C GLU A 126 -6.56 -5.97 20.61
N ALA A 127 -6.72 -4.66 20.43
CA ALA A 127 -6.13 -3.62 21.26
C ALA A 127 -7.14 -2.55 21.70
N GLU A 128 -6.77 -1.81 22.74
CA GLU A 128 -7.52 -0.62 23.19
C GLU A 128 -7.72 0.38 22.04
N THR A 129 -8.95 0.85 21.87
CA THR A 129 -9.36 1.70 20.74
C THR A 129 -8.52 2.97 20.63
N GLU A 130 -8.13 3.59 21.75
CA GLU A 130 -7.28 4.78 21.80
C GLU A 130 -5.85 4.54 21.30
N ARG A 131 -5.38 3.28 21.26
CA ARG A 131 -4.04 2.92 20.77
C ARG A 131 -4.00 2.73 19.25
N VAL A 132 -5.14 2.39 18.62
CA VAL A 132 -5.22 2.11 17.18
C VAL A 132 -4.68 3.26 16.32
N PRO A 133 -5.02 4.54 16.57
CA PRO A 133 -4.45 5.65 15.79
C PRO A 133 -2.93 5.77 15.93
N ILE A 134 -2.37 5.39 17.09
CA ILE A 134 -0.92 5.41 17.33
C ILE A 134 -0.25 4.28 16.54
N PHE A 135 -0.82 3.08 16.58
CA PHE A 135 -0.35 1.93 15.80
C PHE A 135 -0.39 2.18 14.30
N GLN A 136 -1.47 2.78 13.78
CA GLN A 136 -1.55 3.19 12.38
C GLN A 136 -0.34 4.05 11.98
N LYS A 137 -0.05 5.10 12.75
CA LYS A 137 1.07 6.02 12.50
C LYS A 137 2.42 5.30 12.56
N GLU A 138 2.58 4.37 13.49
CA GLU A 138 3.78 3.56 13.61
C GLU A 138 3.97 2.65 12.39
N ILE A 139 2.93 1.91 12.00
CA ILE A 139 2.96 0.98 10.86
C ILE A 139 3.29 1.73 9.57
N ILE A 140 2.56 2.82 9.29
CA ILE A 140 2.79 3.64 8.09
C ILE A 140 4.23 4.19 8.07
N ARG A 141 4.72 4.69 9.21
CA ARG A 141 6.08 5.25 9.30
C ARG A 141 7.16 4.20 9.04
N HIS A 142 7.02 3.00 9.60
CA HIS A 142 7.98 1.91 9.39
C HIS A 142 7.95 1.41 7.95
N ALA A 143 6.75 1.24 7.38
CA ALA A 143 6.58 0.86 5.98
C ALA A 143 7.23 1.87 5.03
N ASN A 144 6.95 3.17 5.21
CA ASN A 144 7.56 4.25 4.42
C ASN A 144 9.09 4.28 4.54
N ARG A 145 9.64 4.09 5.75
CA ARG A 145 11.11 4.02 5.95
C ARG A 145 11.76 2.86 5.20
N LYS A 146 11.08 1.71 5.13
CA LYS A 146 11.53 0.50 4.43
C LYS A 146 11.18 0.51 2.94
N GLY A 147 10.45 1.52 2.47
CA GLY A 147 10.01 1.62 1.08
C GLY A 147 8.95 0.58 0.69
N ARG A 148 8.12 0.17 1.65
CA ARG A 148 7.04 -0.81 1.45
C ARG A 148 5.71 -0.09 1.25
N ILE A 149 4.86 -0.66 0.41
CA ILE A 149 3.51 -0.15 0.18
C ILE A 149 2.73 -0.25 1.49
N VAL A 150 1.99 0.79 1.84
CA VAL A 150 1.06 0.73 2.96
C VAL A 150 -0.38 1.05 2.52
N ILE A 151 -1.29 0.18 2.92
CA ILE A 151 -2.74 0.30 2.67
C ILE A 151 -3.43 0.54 4.01
N THR A 152 -4.15 1.66 4.16
CA THR A 152 -5.02 1.88 5.32
C THR A 152 -6.40 1.32 5.02
N ALA A 153 -6.85 0.38 5.85
CA ALA A 153 -8.03 -0.44 5.58
C ALA A 153 -9.04 -0.42 6.72
N THR A 154 -10.28 -0.79 6.36
CA THR A 154 -11.48 -0.92 7.22
C THR A 154 -11.91 0.39 7.88
N GLN A 155 -13.21 0.52 8.18
CA GLN A 155 -13.78 1.68 8.89
C GLN A 155 -13.44 3.05 8.25
N MET A 156 -13.22 3.12 6.93
CA MET A 156 -12.86 4.37 6.27
C MET A 156 -14.10 5.24 6.03
N LEU A 157 -15.12 4.70 5.34
CA LEU A 157 -16.39 5.38 5.04
C LEU A 157 -17.59 4.49 5.40
N GLN A 158 -17.50 3.74 6.50
CA GLN A 158 -18.43 2.66 6.88
C GLN A 158 -19.91 3.08 6.83
N SER A 159 -20.24 4.30 7.25
CA SER A 159 -21.61 4.82 7.20
C SER A 159 -22.19 4.88 5.78
N MET A 160 -21.33 4.92 4.76
CA MET A 160 -21.73 4.92 3.35
C MET A 160 -22.22 3.57 2.82
N VAL A 161 -22.11 2.50 3.61
CA VAL A 161 -22.85 1.25 3.33
C VAL A 161 -24.35 1.54 3.24
N ASP A 162 -24.87 2.38 4.14
CA ASP A 162 -26.30 2.70 4.24
C ASP A 162 -26.66 4.13 3.87
N ASN A 163 -25.69 5.03 3.75
CA ASN A 163 -25.91 6.45 3.53
C ASN A 163 -25.19 6.99 2.28
N PRO A 164 -25.74 7.98 1.56
CA PRO A 164 -25.11 8.53 0.36
C PRO A 164 -23.93 9.47 0.68
N ARG A 165 -23.65 9.76 1.95
CA ARG A 165 -22.58 10.66 2.41
C ARG A 165 -21.98 10.13 3.70
N PRO A 166 -20.67 10.32 3.92
CA PRO A 166 -20.03 9.92 5.14
C PRO A 166 -20.28 10.96 6.24
N THR A 167 -19.95 10.58 7.46
CA THR A 167 -19.84 11.50 8.58
C THR A 167 -18.61 12.40 8.43
N ARG A 168 -18.58 13.51 9.19
CA ARG A 168 -17.38 14.38 9.26
C ARG A 168 -16.19 13.67 9.90
N ALA A 169 -16.46 12.76 10.85
CA ALA A 169 -15.43 11.97 11.52
C ALA A 169 -14.72 11.04 10.53
N GLU A 170 -15.48 10.30 9.71
CA GLU A 170 -14.93 9.44 8.65
C GLU A 170 -14.14 10.23 7.61
N ALA A 171 -14.64 11.40 7.18
CA ALA A 171 -13.89 12.26 6.27
C ALA A 171 -12.56 12.74 6.88
N SER A 172 -12.55 13.08 8.18
CA SER A 172 -11.33 13.43 8.91
C SER A 172 -10.39 12.24 9.06
N ASP A 173 -10.92 11.04 9.25
CA ASP A 173 -10.15 9.82 9.43
C ASP A 173 -9.42 9.42 8.13
N VAL A 174 -10.12 9.45 7.00
CA VAL A 174 -9.50 9.30 5.67
C VAL A 174 -8.40 10.34 5.45
N ALA A 175 -8.68 11.62 5.73
CA ALA A 175 -7.69 12.69 5.62
C ALA A 175 -6.45 12.43 6.49
N ASN A 176 -6.63 11.95 7.72
CA ASN A 176 -5.51 11.62 8.61
C ASN A 176 -4.69 10.42 8.13
N ALA A 177 -5.32 9.39 7.53
CA ALA A 177 -4.59 8.27 6.94
C ALA A 177 -3.69 8.73 5.78
N ILE A 178 -4.19 9.67 4.97
CA ILE A 178 -3.38 10.36 3.96
C ILE A 178 -2.25 11.10 4.67
N LEU A 179 -2.53 12.02 5.59
CA LEU A 179 -1.50 12.81 6.31
C LEU A 179 -0.47 11.98 7.12
N ASP A 180 -0.76 10.72 7.41
CA ASP A 180 0.19 9.80 8.01
C ASP A 180 1.20 9.23 7.00
N GLY A 181 0.88 9.31 5.71
CA GLY A 181 1.74 8.90 4.60
C GLY A 181 1.33 7.59 3.94
N THR A 182 0.05 7.20 4.01
CA THR A 182 -0.44 5.97 3.37
C THR A 182 -0.28 6.01 1.86
N ASP A 183 -0.01 4.87 1.21
CA ASP A 183 0.05 4.80 -0.26
C ASP A 183 -1.34 4.60 -0.88
N ALA A 184 -2.21 3.86 -0.18
CA ALA A 184 -3.56 3.58 -0.63
C ALA A 184 -4.56 3.52 0.53
N VAL A 185 -5.81 3.85 0.22
CA VAL A 185 -6.96 3.75 1.13
C VAL A 185 -7.95 2.72 0.59
N MET A 186 -8.51 1.89 1.45
CA MET A 186 -9.34 0.75 1.05
C MET A 186 -10.79 0.89 1.49
N LEU A 187 -11.72 0.72 0.55
CA LEU A 187 -13.14 0.48 0.83
C LEU A 187 -13.39 -1.02 0.98
N SER A 188 -14.21 -1.40 1.94
CA SER A 188 -14.57 -2.78 2.25
C SER A 188 -16.03 -3.05 1.90
N ALA A 189 -16.93 -3.04 2.88
CA ALA A 189 -18.36 -3.25 2.66
C ALA A 189 -18.99 -2.15 1.81
N GLU A 190 -18.44 -0.94 1.84
CA GLU A 190 -18.96 0.24 1.13
C GLU A 190 -19.09 -0.01 -0.38
N SER A 191 -18.09 -0.67 -0.98
CA SER A 191 -18.07 -1.00 -2.41
C SER A 191 -18.58 -2.41 -2.71
N ALA A 192 -18.36 -3.36 -1.80
CA ALA A 192 -18.69 -4.78 -2.04
C ALA A 192 -20.19 -5.09 -1.90
N ALA A 193 -20.86 -4.49 -0.91
CA ALA A 193 -22.26 -4.80 -0.58
C ALA A 193 -23.09 -3.57 -0.17
N GLY A 194 -22.51 -2.36 -0.22
CA GLY A 194 -23.17 -1.12 0.16
C GLY A 194 -24.22 -0.66 -0.85
N LYS A 195 -25.14 0.20 -0.40
CA LYS A 195 -26.18 0.83 -1.23
C LYS A 195 -25.63 1.94 -2.15
N TYR A 196 -24.44 2.46 -1.85
CA TYR A 196 -23.83 3.60 -2.53
C TYR A 196 -22.35 3.34 -2.92
N PRO A 197 -22.05 2.29 -3.69
CA PRO A 197 -20.66 1.88 -3.97
C PRO A 197 -19.92 2.91 -4.84
N VAL A 198 -20.60 3.48 -5.85
CA VAL A 198 -20.00 4.48 -6.76
C VAL A 198 -19.75 5.79 -6.02
N GLU A 199 -20.69 6.23 -5.18
CA GLU A 199 -20.58 7.43 -4.37
C GLU A 199 -19.47 7.30 -3.33
N SER A 200 -19.29 6.11 -2.75
CA SER A 200 -18.20 5.81 -1.82
C SER A 200 -16.84 6.02 -2.48
N VAL A 201 -16.62 5.44 -3.67
CA VAL A 201 -15.37 5.64 -4.43
C VAL A 201 -15.16 7.11 -4.80
N ARG A 202 -16.19 7.78 -5.32
CA ARG A 202 -16.10 9.22 -5.68
C ARG A 202 -15.81 10.08 -4.46
N THR A 203 -16.37 9.74 -3.30
CA THR A 203 -16.17 10.49 -2.06
C THR A 203 -14.78 10.29 -1.51
N MET A 204 -14.30 9.04 -1.47
CA MET A 204 -12.92 8.71 -1.12
C MET A 204 -11.94 9.53 -1.96
N ARG A 205 -12.10 9.51 -3.29
CA ARG A 205 -11.28 10.29 -4.21
C ARG A 205 -11.30 11.79 -3.89
N ARG A 206 -12.47 12.39 -3.68
CA ARG A 206 -12.56 13.83 -3.35
C ARG A 206 -11.82 14.19 -2.07
N ILE A 207 -11.84 13.31 -1.05
CA ILE A 207 -11.11 13.54 0.19
C ILE A 207 -9.60 13.43 -0.06
N VAL A 208 -9.16 12.43 -0.83
CA VAL A 208 -7.76 12.27 -1.26
C VAL A 208 -7.27 13.51 -1.99
N ASP A 209 -7.92 13.87 -3.11
CA ASP A 209 -7.53 15.00 -3.95
C ASP A 209 -7.45 16.30 -3.12
N TYR A 210 -8.48 16.60 -2.31
CA TYR A 210 -8.50 17.82 -1.49
C TYR A 210 -7.41 17.84 -0.41
N THR A 211 -7.16 16.70 0.24
CA THR A 211 -6.14 16.60 1.30
C THR A 211 -4.75 16.76 0.70
N GLU A 212 -4.45 16.10 -0.42
CA GLU A 212 -3.15 16.22 -1.06
C GLU A 212 -2.90 17.64 -1.58
N ASP A 213 -3.88 18.27 -2.24
CA ASP A 213 -3.77 19.65 -2.73
C ASP A 213 -3.52 20.66 -1.60
N ALA A 214 -4.23 20.51 -0.48
CA ALA A 214 -4.09 21.40 0.67
C ALA A 214 -2.71 21.31 1.35
N PHE A 215 -2.01 20.19 1.19
CA PHE A 215 -0.71 19.91 1.82
C PHE A 215 0.47 19.83 0.84
N ALA A 216 0.24 19.93 -0.47
CA ALA A 216 1.25 19.81 -1.52
C ALA A 216 2.47 20.77 -1.37
N GLY A 217 2.25 21.92 -0.73
CA GLY A 217 3.28 22.94 -0.47
C GLY A 217 3.98 22.84 0.89
N GLN A 218 3.55 21.94 1.78
CA GLN A 218 4.13 21.84 3.12
C GLN A 218 5.37 20.95 3.10
N GLN A 219 6.54 21.54 3.37
CA GLN A 219 7.80 20.80 3.44
C GLN A 219 7.79 19.68 4.50
N SER A 220 6.99 19.81 5.57
CA SER A 220 6.87 18.79 6.63
C SER A 220 6.32 17.45 6.12
N TRP A 221 5.34 17.50 5.22
CA TRP A 221 4.75 16.33 4.55
C TRP A 221 5.80 15.55 3.74
N ARG A 222 6.75 16.26 3.11
CA ARG A 222 7.85 15.68 2.32
C ARG A 222 9.07 15.28 3.15
N ALA A 223 9.39 16.06 4.19
CA ALA A 223 10.59 15.89 4.99
C ALA A 223 10.55 14.62 5.86
N GLY A 224 9.35 14.15 6.25
CA GLY A 224 9.17 12.88 6.96
C GLY A 224 9.57 11.65 6.13
N ALA A 225 9.38 11.71 4.81
CA ALA A 225 9.75 10.64 3.87
C ALA A 225 11.25 10.65 3.55
N GLY A 226 11.86 11.83 3.33
CA GLY A 226 13.26 11.94 2.88
C GLY A 226 14.34 11.83 3.97
N LYS A 227 14.08 12.28 5.21
CA LYS A 227 15.11 12.33 6.27
C LYS A 227 15.44 10.98 6.92
N PHE A 228 14.54 10.00 6.85
CA PHE A 228 14.66 8.74 7.59
C PHE A 228 15.01 7.52 6.71
N LEU A 229 15.30 7.73 5.43
CA LEU A 229 15.68 6.66 4.50
C LEU A 229 17.08 6.11 4.82
N ASN A 230 17.18 5.24 5.83
CA ASN A 230 18.28 4.27 5.91
C ASN A 230 18.07 3.19 4.83
N LEU A 231 18.11 3.59 3.54
CA LEU A 231 18.22 2.67 2.42
C LEU A 231 19.64 2.09 2.42
N GLN A 232 19.93 1.21 3.39
CA GLN A 232 21.25 0.61 3.58
C GLN A 232 21.68 -0.31 2.43
N GLY A 233 20.84 -0.51 1.39
CA GLY A 233 21.08 -1.46 0.30
C GLY A 233 21.24 -0.91 -1.13
N SER A 234 21.00 0.38 -1.41
CA SER A 234 21.16 0.92 -2.78
C SER A 234 21.33 2.43 -2.81
N SER A 235 22.51 2.91 -2.42
CA SER A 235 22.86 4.34 -2.44
C SER A 235 22.64 5.00 -3.80
N SER A 236 22.84 4.28 -4.91
CA SER A 236 22.64 4.78 -6.27
C SER A 236 21.16 5.04 -6.60
N LEU A 237 20.25 4.12 -6.25
CA LEU A 237 18.82 4.26 -6.54
C LEU A 237 18.24 5.50 -5.87
N ARG A 238 18.60 5.69 -4.60
CA ARG A 238 18.21 6.87 -3.82
C ARG A 238 18.79 8.14 -4.44
N ALA A 239 20.10 8.17 -4.68
CA ALA A 239 20.78 9.35 -5.23
C ALA A 239 20.21 9.78 -6.58
N LEU A 240 19.90 8.83 -7.47
CA LEU A 240 19.30 9.14 -8.78
C LEU A 240 17.87 9.65 -8.65
N SER A 241 17.08 9.06 -7.73
CA SER A 241 15.72 9.52 -7.48
C SER A 241 15.72 10.93 -6.90
N GLU A 242 16.60 11.22 -5.93
CA GLU A 242 16.77 12.56 -5.36
C GLU A 242 17.27 13.56 -6.42
N ALA A 243 18.22 13.16 -7.27
CA ALA A 243 18.70 13.99 -8.37
C ALA A 243 17.60 14.29 -9.39
N ALA A 244 16.75 13.31 -9.72
CA ALA A 244 15.63 13.50 -10.63
C ALA A 244 14.58 14.46 -10.05
N VAL A 245 14.21 14.29 -8.77
CA VAL A 245 13.29 15.21 -8.08
C VAL A 245 13.88 16.62 -8.02
N PHE A 246 15.13 16.75 -7.58
CA PHE A 246 15.82 18.04 -7.53
C PHE A 246 15.85 18.72 -8.90
N ALA A 247 16.23 17.99 -9.95
CA ALA A 247 16.25 18.53 -11.30
C ALA A 247 14.85 18.95 -11.75
N ALA A 248 13.83 18.12 -11.52
CA ALA A 248 12.45 18.41 -11.90
C ALA A 248 11.92 19.69 -11.22
N GLU A 249 12.25 19.89 -9.95
CA GLU A 249 11.88 21.11 -9.23
C GLU A 249 12.57 22.36 -9.78
N ASN A 250 13.87 22.29 -10.03
CA ASN A 250 14.67 23.44 -10.49
C ASN A 250 14.38 23.83 -11.94
N VAL A 251 14.08 22.85 -12.79
CA VAL A 251 13.72 23.12 -14.18
C VAL A 251 12.22 23.38 -14.36
N GLY A 252 11.41 23.26 -13.30
CA GLY A 252 9.96 23.44 -13.39
C GLY A 252 9.28 22.38 -14.25
N ALA A 253 9.82 21.16 -14.30
CA ALA A 253 9.16 20.04 -14.95
C ALA A 253 7.89 19.65 -14.19
N ARG A 254 6.81 19.37 -14.92
CA ARG A 254 5.52 18.92 -14.36
C ARG A 254 5.46 17.41 -14.16
N VAL A 255 6.24 16.68 -14.96
CA VAL A 255 6.25 15.21 -15.02
C VAL A 255 7.67 14.70 -14.83
N ILE A 256 7.81 13.61 -14.08
CA ILE A 256 9.01 12.77 -14.06
C ILE A 256 8.62 11.45 -14.72
N ALA A 257 9.20 11.14 -15.87
CA ALA A 257 9.03 9.86 -16.55
C ALA A 257 10.06 8.87 -16.02
N VAL A 258 9.63 7.71 -15.54
CA VAL A 258 10.50 6.65 -15.05
C VAL A 258 10.30 5.37 -15.84
N PHE A 259 11.32 4.97 -16.61
CA PHE A 259 11.32 3.69 -17.30
C PHE A 259 11.79 2.59 -16.36
N THR A 260 10.98 1.54 -16.23
CA THR A 260 11.23 0.50 -15.23
C THR A 260 10.80 -0.89 -15.68
N GLU A 261 11.68 -1.88 -15.48
CA GLU A 261 11.37 -3.29 -15.73
C GLU A 261 10.77 -3.99 -14.51
N GLY A 262 11.22 -3.65 -13.29
CA GLY A 262 10.76 -4.29 -12.04
C GLY A 262 10.12 -3.33 -11.03
N GLY A 263 9.80 -2.11 -11.44
CA GLY A 263 9.15 -1.09 -10.60
C GLY A 263 10.02 -0.44 -9.52
N LYS A 264 11.20 -0.99 -9.18
CA LYS A 264 12.04 -0.54 -8.06
C LYS A 264 12.36 0.97 -8.10
N MET A 265 12.70 1.48 -9.28
CA MET A 265 13.05 2.89 -9.46
C MET A 265 11.83 3.82 -9.38
N ALA A 266 10.69 3.37 -9.88
CA ALA A 266 9.44 4.10 -9.75
C ALA A 266 8.99 4.17 -8.28
N ARG A 267 9.07 3.05 -7.53
CA ARG A 267 8.78 3.01 -6.09
C ARG A 267 9.75 3.90 -5.29
N ALA A 268 11.04 3.86 -5.59
CA ALA A 268 12.02 4.73 -4.93
C ALA A 268 11.75 6.22 -5.15
N LEU A 269 11.34 6.60 -6.37
CA LEU A 269 10.92 7.96 -6.68
C LEU A 269 9.65 8.36 -5.92
N ALA A 270 8.65 7.48 -5.86
CA ALA A 270 7.40 7.70 -5.14
C ALA A 270 7.59 7.91 -3.63
N LEU A 271 8.60 7.25 -3.02
CA LEU A 271 8.94 7.47 -1.62
C LEU A 271 9.39 8.89 -1.30
N LEU A 272 9.94 9.62 -2.28
CA LEU A 272 10.34 11.01 -2.10
C LEU A 272 9.14 11.98 -2.09
N ARG A 273 7.94 11.47 -2.40
CA ARG A 273 6.68 12.22 -2.48
C ARG A 273 6.80 13.53 -3.30
N PRO A 274 7.32 13.49 -4.55
CA PRO A 274 7.48 14.70 -5.37
C PRO A 274 6.13 15.34 -5.71
N LYS A 275 6.10 16.66 -5.97
CA LYS A 275 4.89 17.34 -6.53
C LYS A 275 4.62 16.94 -7.97
N GLN A 276 5.67 16.53 -8.68
CA GLN A 276 5.56 16.16 -10.07
C GLN A 276 4.79 14.86 -10.18
N ARG A 277 3.99 14.79 -11.23
CA ARG A 277 3.35 13.54 -11.64
C ARG A 277 4.42 12.53 -12.00
N ILE A 278 4.30 11.30 -11.49
CA ILE A 278 5.24 10.22 -11.81
C ILE A 278 4.62 9.34 -12.89
N ALA A 279 5.19 9.36 -14.09
CA ALA A 279 4.79 8.47 -15.18
C ALA A 279 5.70 7.24 -15.19
N ALA A 280 5.22 6.10 -14.68
CA ALA A 280 6.00 4.88 -14.64
C ALA A 280 5.79 4.03 -15.89
N ILE A 281 6.75 4.05 -16.80
CA ILE A 281 6.65 3.40 -18.10
C ILE A 281 7.28 2.01 -18.02
N THR A 282 6.52 0.98 -18.37
CA THR A 282 6.96 -0.41 -18.34
C THR A 282 6.38 -1.22 -19.49
N ALA A 283 7.07 -2.29 -19.89
CA ALA A 283 6.57 -3.28 -20.85
C ALA A 283 5.90 -4.48 -20.18
N ASP A 284 6.03 -4.60 -18.86
CA ASP A 284 5.51 -5.73 -18.09
C ASP A 284 4.13 -5.38 -17.52
N ALA A 285 3.11 -6.13 -17.94
CA ALA A 285 1.73 -5.90 -17.51
C ALA A 285 1.54 -6.16 -16.00
N GLY A 286 2.26 -7.12 -15.41
CA GLY A 286 2.20 -7.37 -13.97
C GLY A 286 2.80 -6.22 -13.18
N ILE A 287 3.91 -5.65 -13.64
CA ILE A 287 4.51 -4.46 -13.01
C ILE A 287 3.59 -3.24 -13.18
N TYR A 288 2.96 -3.07 -14.34
CA TYR A 288 1.94 -2.02 -14.54
C TYR A 288 0.83 -2.11 -13.48
N GLN A 289 0.25 -3.29 -13.27
CA GLN A 289 -0.81 -3.48 -12.29
C GLN A 289 -0.30 -3.25 -10.86
N GLN A 290 0.86 -3.81 -10.52
CA GLN A 290 1.45 -3.66 -9.19
C GLN A 290 1.73 -2.19 -8.84
N LEU A 291 2.20 -1.39 -9.80
CA LEU A 291 2.51 0.02 -9.57
C LEU A 291 1.25 0.88 -9.35
N SER A 292 0.07 0.41 -9.75
CA SER A 292 -1.20 1.15 -9.57
C SER A 292 -1.59 1.33 -8.09
N ALA A 293 -1.02 0.53 -7.18
CA ALA A 293 -1.24 0.63 -5.74
C ALA A 293 -0.19 1.49 -5.01
N VAL A 294 0.80 2.02 -5.73
CA VAL A 294 1.90 2.81 -5.16
C VAL A 294 1.57 4.29 -5.26
N TRP A 295 1.78 5.04 -4.17
CA TRP A 295 1.47 6.47 -4.11
C TRP A 295 2.05 7.26 -5.28
N GLY A 296 1.25 8.15 -5.85
CA GLY A 296 1.68 9.15 -6.84
C GLY A 296 2.16 8.59 -8.18
N ILE A 297 2.18 7.26 -8.36
CA ILE A 297 2.57 6.61 -9.60
C ILE A 297 1.35 6.46 -10.50
N GLU A 298 1.50 6.91 -11.74
CA GLU A 298 0.60 6.56 -12.82
C GLU A 298 1.34 5.66 -13.81
N PRO A 299 1.05 4.34 -13.82
CA PRO A 299 1.75 3.43 -14.69
C PRO A 299 1.26 3.57 -16.14
N LEU A 300 2.18 3.41 -17.09
CA LEU A 300 1.94 3.45 -18.53
C LEU A 300 2.56 2.21 -19.17
N LEU A 301 1.74 1.46 -19.91
CA LEU A 301 2.19 0.25 -20.59
C LEU A 301 2.71 0.61 -21.98
N MET A 302 3.97 0.26 -22.25
CA MET A 302 4.64 0.51 -23.52
C MET A 302 5.60 -0.64 -23.86
N PRO A 303 5.67 -1.11 -25.12
CA PRO A 303 6.64 -2.13 -25.53
C PRO A 303 8.08 -1.74 -25.21
N ASN A 304 8.94 -2.75 -25.02
CA ASN A 304 10.36 -2.51 -24.83
C ASN A 304 10.96 -1.81 -26.07
N PRO A 305 11.66 -0.68 -25.89
CA PRO A 305 12.33 0.01 -26.98
C PRO A 305 13.56 -0.80 -27.47
N SER A 306 13.90 -0.68 -28.75
CA SER A 306 15.07 -1.33 -29.34
C SER A 306 16.39 -0.64 -28.99
N ASP A 307 16.35 0.68 -28.76
CA ASP A 307 17.50 1.47 -28.35
C ASP A 307 17.10 2.66 -27.44
N MET A 308 18.10 3.41 -26.97
CA MET A 308 17.89 4.57 -26.10
C MET A 308 17.14 5.72 -26.79
N SER A 309 17.34 5.91 -28.10
CA SER A 309 16.67 6.98 -28.84
C SER A 309 15.18 6.69 -28.94
N GLU A 310 14.82 5.44 -29.24
CA GLU A 310 13.42 5.00 -29.24
C GLU A 310 12.79 5.11 -27.85
N LEU A 311 13.52 4.76 -26.79
CA LEU A 311 13.05 4.90 -25.41
C LEU A 311 12.58 6.33 -25.12
N PHE A 312 13.43 7.33 -25.38
CA PHE A 312 13.07 8.73 -25.13
C PHE A 312 11.95 9.21 -26.06
N ALA A 313 12.04 8.89 -27.35
CA ALA A 313 11.06 9.32 -28.34
C ALA A 313 9.65 8.76 -28.02
N ASN A 314 9.54 7.46 -27.81
CA ASN A 314 8.25 6.80 -27.55
C ASN A 314 7.63 7.25 -26.22
N GLY A 315 8.43 7.38 -25.15
CA GLY A 315 7.92 7.88 -23.87
C GLY A 315 7.45 9.33 -23.97
N THR A 316 8.20 10.18 -24.66
CA THR A 316 7.82 11.59 -24.87
C THR A 316 6.53 11.70 -25.68
N GLU A 317 6.42 10.93 -26.76
CA GLU A 317 5.24 10.89 -27.61
C GLU A 317 4.01 10.37 -26.85
N MET A 318 4.17 9.35 -26.00
CA MET A 318 3.09 8.87 -25.13
C MET A 318 2.59 9.99 -24.21
N LEU A 319 3.50 10.70 -23.54
CA LEU A 319 3.13 11.79 -22.62
C LEU A 319 2.48 12.98 -23.34
N LEU A 320 2.91 13.28 -24.58
CA LEU A 320 2.26 14.26 -25.44
C LEU A 320 0.83 13.84 -25.80
N ARG A 321 0.62 12.58 -26.21
CA ARG A 321 -0.72 12.07 -26.56
C ARG A 321 -1.70 12.10 -25.39
N LEU A 322 -1.20 11.83 -24.19
CA LEU A 322 -1.99 11.90 -22.97
C LEU A 322 -2.26 13.34 -22.50
N GLY A 323 -1.60 14.34 -23.09
CA GLY A 323 -1.69 15.75 -22.70
C GLY A 323 -1.02 16.05 -21.35
N TRP A 324 -0.04 15.23 -20.95
CA TRP A 324 0.66 15.39 -19.67
C TRP A 324 1.83 16.36 -19.77
N VAL A 325 2.37 16.51 -20.97
CA VAL A 325 3.38 17.49 -21.33
C VAL A 325 3.01 18.16 -22.64
N GLU A 326 3.52 19.37 -22.87
CA GLU A 326 3.40 20.12 -24.11
C GLU A 326 4.76 20.33 -24.78
N ARG A 327 4.76 20.58 -26.09
CA ARG A 327 6.01 20.91 -26.81
C ARG A 327 6.66 22.15 -26.20
N GLY A 328 7.96 22.08 -25.98
CA GLY A 328 8.74 23.15 -25.36
C GLY A 328 8.80 23.10 -23.83
N GLU A 329 7.97 22.27 -23.16
CA GLU A 329 8.11 21.99 -21.73
C GLU A 329 9.35 21.13 -21.44
N ARG A 330 9.76 21.11 -20.18
CA ARG A 330 10.91 20.32 -19.70
C ARG A 330 10.42 19.02 -19.09
N LEU A 331 11.08 17.93 -19.45
CA LEU A 331 10.81 16.59 -18.95
C LEU A 331 12.07 16.04 -18.27
N VAL A 332 11.89 15.46 -17.08
CA VAL A 332 12.93 14.65 -16.45
C VAL A 332 12.64 13.20 -16.74
N VAL A 333 13.61 12.52 -17.34
CA VAL A 333 13.55 11.08 -17.60
C VAL A 333 14.53 10.38 -16.67
N LEU A 334 14.02 9.37 -15.97
CA LEU A 334 14.76 8.49 -15.10
C LEU A 334 14.69 7.08 -15.70
N ALA A 335 15.81 6.38 -15.84
CA ALA A 335 15.81 5.01 -16.36
C ALA A 335 16.73 4.12 -15.53
N GLY A 336 16.19 2.96 -15.13
CA GLY A 336 16.94 1.89 -14.50
C GLY A 336 17.45 0.89 -15.53
N LYS A 337 17.82 -0.31 -15.06
CA LYS A 337 18.10 -1.44 -15.93
C LYS A 337 16.86 -1.79 -16.76
N ILE A 338 17.04 -1.87 -18.08
CA ILE A 338 16.02 -2.29 -19.04
C ILE A 338 16.64 -3.36 -19.92
N LYS A 339 16.01 -4.53 -19.99
CA LYS A 339 16.46 -5.67 -20.80
C LYS A 339 16.71 -5.25 -22.26
N GLY A 340 17.91 -5.57 -22.74
CA GLY A 340 18.32 -5.29 -24.13
C GLY A 340 18.97 -3.93 -24.34
N LEU A 341 18.95 -3.02 -23.36
CA LEU A 341 19.56 -1.71 -23.46
C LEU A 341 20.83 -1.58 -22.59
N PRO A 342 21.84 -0.82 -23.04
CA PRO A 342 23.05 -0.54 -22.26
C PRO A 342 22.82 0.56 -21.20
N VAL A 343 21.63 0.59 -20.59
CA VAL A 343 21.29 1.52 -19.50
C VAL A 343 21.08 0.74 -18.21
N SER A 344 21.69 1.23 -17.14
CA SER A 344 21.51 0.69 -15.79
C SER A 344 21.03 1.74 -14.81
N ASN A 345 21.45 3.00 -14.99
CA ASN A 345 21.21 4.14 -14.11
C ASN A 345 21.35 5.45 -14.91
N LEU A 346 20.25 6.17 -15.14
CA LEU A 346 20.27 7.41 -15.92
C LEU A 346 19.28 8.42 -15.34
N VAL A 347 19.72 9.68 -15.25
CA VAL A 347 18.84 10.86 -15.19
C VAL A 347 19.12 11.71 -16.42
N HIS A 348 18.09 12.03 -17.18
CA HIS A 348 18.17 12.82 -18.41
C HIS A 348 17.19 13.99 -18.35
N LEU A 349 17.67 15.17 -18.72
CA LEU A 349 16.85 16.36 -18.87
C LEU A 349 16.72 16.65 -20.35
N GLN A 350 15.48 16.73 -20.81
CA GLN A 350 15.17 17.03 -22.20
C GLN A 350 14.07 18.07 -22.30
N ARG A 351 14.02 18.71 -23.47
CA ARG A 351 12.93 19.59 -23.86
C ARG A 351 12.02 18.84 -24.84
N VAL A 352 10.72 18.88 -24.59
CA VAL A 352 9.76 18.11 -25.37
C VAL A 352 9.69 18.65 -26.80
N GLY A 353 10.08 17.83 -27.78
CA GLY A 353 10.04 18.16 -29.21
C GLY A 353 11.32 18.74 -29.81
N GLU A 354 12.44 18.74 -29.07
CA GLU A 354 13.81 19.00 -29.55
C GLU A 354 14.62 17.71 -29.55
#